data_AF-A0A3L7Q5Q6-F1
#
_entry.id   AF-A0A3L7Q5Q6-F1
#
_cell.length_a   1.000
_cell.length_b   1.000
_cell.length_c   1.000
_cell.angle_alpha   90.00
_cell.angle_beta   90.00
_cell.angle_gamma   90.00
#
_symmetry.space_group_name_H-M   'P 1'
#
loop_
_entity.id
_entity.type
_entity.pdbx_description
1 polymer ?
#
loop_
_entity_poly.entity_id
_entity_poly.type
_entity_poly.pdbx_seq_one_letter_code
_entity_poly.pdbx_strand_id
1 'polypeptide(L)'
;MFIGGTPFGGLQHLRGEFIAIFQFNDAPAAPARDALEDRHRVYPGDGVLPLQDILRDLQRIGYTGCVSLELYNEDYWKQDPMVVARTGLEKTLAVIRSACG
;
A
#
# COMPACT_ATOMS: atom_id res chain seq x y z
N MET A 1 8.60 0.76 -6.86
CA MET A 1 9.29 0.89 -5.56
C MET A 1 9.78 -0.47 -5.04
N PHE A 2 8.97 -1.38 -4.50
CA PHE A 2 9.51 -2.64 -3.95
C PHE A 2 10.03 -3.65 -4.99
N ILE A 3 9.15 -4.24 -5.81
CA ILE A 3 9.55 -5.22 -6.85
C ILE A 3 10.47 -4.58 -7.89
N GLY A 4 10.12 -3.38 -8.35
CA GLY A 4 10.95 -2.60 -9.31
C GLY A 4 12.25 -2.02 -8.72
N GLY A 5 12.59 -2.30 -7.46
CA GLY A 5 13.86 -1.93 -6.83
C GLY A 5 14.05 -0.43 -6.52
N THR A 6 13.12 0.45 -6.88
CA THR A 6 13.17 1.88 -6.53
C THR A 6 13.00 2.09 -5.02
N PRO A 7 13.97 2.70 -4.31
CA PRO A 7 13.81 2.99 -2.89
C PRO A 7 12.59 3.87 -2.62
N PHE A 8 11.88 3.63 -1.50
CA PHE A 8 10.70 4.41 -1.14
C PHE A 8 11.00 5.89 -0.88
N GLY A 9 12.20 6.22 -0.39
CA GLY A 9 12.66 7.60 -0.23
C GLY A 9 12.75 8.40 -1.54
N GLY A 10 12.65 7.74 -2.70
CA GLY A 10 12.49 8.40 -4.00
C GLY A 10 11.27 9.34 -4.04
N LEU A 11 10.21 9.03 -3.28
CA LEU A 11 8.99 9.86 -3.20
C LEU A 11 9.28 11.30 -2.77
N GLN A 12 10.27 11.51 -1.89
CA GLN A 12 10.63 12.83 -1.34
C GLN A 12 11.11 13.83 -2.41
N HIS A 13 11.44 13.35 -3.60
CA HIS A 13 11.90 14.17 -4.73
C HIS A 13 10.76 14.58 -5.68
N LEU A 14 9.52 14.14 -5.40
CA LEU A 14 8.34 14.49 -6.17
C LEU A 14 7.58 15.65 -5.50
N ARG A 15 6.71 16.30 -6.28
CA ARG A 15 5.66 17.19 -5.74
C ARG A 15 4.35 16.41 -5.69
N GLY A 16 3.66 16.45 -4.56
CA GLY A 16 2.43 15.70 -4.34
C GLY A 16 1.34 15.99 -5.39
N GLU A 17 1.27 17.23 -5.90
CA GLU A 17 0.32 17.64 -6.94
C GLU A 17 0.47 16.89 -8.28
N PHE A 18 1.63 16.29 -8.56
CA PHE A 18 1.85 15.50 -9.78
C PHE A 18 1.42 14.04 -9.64
N ILE A 19 1.09 13.59 -8.43
CA ILE A 19 0.61 12.23 -8.19
C ILE A 19 -0.91 12.24 -8.35
N ALA A 20 -1.43 11.68 -9.44
CA ALA A 20 -2.87 11.61 -9.68
C ALA A 20 -3.56 10.58 -8.77
N ILE A 21 -2.92 9.43 -8.55
CA ILE A 21 -3.42 8.32 -7.73
C ILE A 21 -2.28 7.66 -6.99
N PHE A 22 -2.53 7.23 -5.76
CA PHE A 22 -1.61 6.40 -5.00
C PHE A 22 -2.26 5.05 -4.69
N GLN A 23 -1.88 4.02 -5.44
CA GLN A 23 -2.32 2.64 -5.21
C GLN A 23 -1.62 2.08 -3.97
N PHE A 24 -2.38 1.40 -3.11
CA PHE A 24 -1.96 1.00 -1.79
C PHE A 24 -2.28 -0.47 -1.52
N ASN A 25 -1.28 -1.20 -1.06
CA ASN A 25 -1.34 -2.60 -0.68
C ASN A 25 -0.11 -2.92 0.18
N ASP A 26 -0.01 -4.16 0.66
CA ASP A 26 1.21 -4.68 1.26
C ASP A 26 1.74 -5.89 0.47
N ALA A 27 2.94 -6.35 0.84
CA ALA A 27 3.58 -7.52 0.28
C ALA A 27 4.03 -8.48 1.40
N PRO A 28 3.83 -9.80 1.26
CA PRO A 28 4.27 -10.78 2.25
C PRO A 28 5.79 -10.91 2.28
N ALA A 29 6.31 -11.51 3.36
CA ALA A 29 7.74 -11.78 3.51
C ALA A 29 8.27 -12.89 2.57
N ALA A 30 7.38 -13.73 2.05
CA ALA A 30 7.68 -14.82 1.13
C ALA A 30 6.60 -14.88 0.02
N PRO A 31 6.95 -15.27 -1.23
CA PRO A 31 8.27 -15.68 -1.72
C PRO A 31 9.27 -14.51 -1.80
N ALA A 32 10.50 -14.80 -2.24
CA ALA A 32 11.53 -13.78 -2.43
C ALA A 32 11.05 -12.66 -3.38
N ARG A 33 11.64 -11.47 -3.24
CA ARG A 33 11.19 -10.23 -3.91
C ARG A 33 11.04 -10.38 -5.43
N ASP A 34 11.95 -11.10 -6.07
CA ASP A 34 11.98 -11.35 -7.52
C ASP A 34 10.91 -12.36 -7.99
N ALA A 35 10.35 -13.15 -7.07
CA ALA A 35 9.24 -14.06 -7.30
C ALA A 35 7.88 -13.51 -6.82
N LEU A 36 7.85 -12.29 -6.28
CA LEU A 36 6.59 -11.61 -5.96
C LEU A 36 5.87 -11.18 -7.24
N GLU A 37 4.55 -11.25 -7.18
CA GLU A 37 3.62 -10.99 -8.28
C GLU A 37 2.39 -10.31 -7.68
N ASP A 38 1.55 -9.70 -8.50
CA ASP A 38 0.36 -8.98 -8.04
C ASP A 38 -0.61 -9.86 -7.23
N ARG A 39 -0.72 -11.15 -7.57
CA ARG A 39 -1.52 -12.12 -6.81
C ARG A 39 -1.05 -12.32 -5.36
N HIS A 40 0.18 -11.94 -5.05
CA HIS A 40 0.74 -12.06 -3.70
C HIS A 40 0.43 -10.84 -2.83
N ARG A 41 -0.21 -9.78 -3.34
CA ARG A 41 -0.56 -8.60 -2.53
C ARG A 41 -1.44 -9.00 -1.35
N VAL A 42 -1.19 -8.41 -0.19
CA VAL A 42 -2.01 -8.62 1.03
C VAL A 42 -2.52 -7.28 1.54
N TYR A 43 -3.46 -7.31 2.50
CA TYR A 43 -3.98 -6.07 3.09
C TYR A 43 -2.85 -5.22 3.71
N PRO A 44 -2.97 -3.88 3.66
CA PRO A 44 -2.06 -2.99 4.38
C PRO A 44 -1.87 -3.39 5.85
N GLY A 45 -0.62 -3.60 6.27
CA GLY A 45 -0.28 -4.00 7.63
C GLY A 45 -0.19 -5.51 7.87
N ASP A 46 -0.56 -6.34 6.88
CA ASP A 46 -0.34 -7.80 6.92
C ASP A 46 0.98 -8.22 6.27
N GLY A 47 1.71 -7.28 5.68
CA GLY A 47 2.96 -7.54 4.98
C GLY A 47 4.17 -6.88 5.65
N VAL A 48 5.20 -6.62 4.84
CA VAL A 48 6.51 -6.15 5.29
C VAL A 48 6.91 -4.80 4.71
N LEU A 49 6.05 -4.15 3.93
CA LEU A 49 6.38 -2.86 3.35
C LEU A 49 6.41 -1.76 4.44
N PRO A 50 7.29 -0.74 4.32
CA PRO A 50 7.38 0.36 5.28
C PRO A 50 6.26 1.39 5.07
N LEU A 51 5.01 0.95 5.16
CA LEU A 51 3.83 1.72 4.74
C LEU A 51 3.68 3.07 5.48
N GLN A 52 4.04 3.11 6.76
CA GLN A 52 3.95 4.35 7.54
C GLN A 52 4.95 5.41 7.06
N ASP A 53 6.17 5.00 6.70
CA ASP A 53 7.18 5.91 6.16
C ASP A 53 6.75 6.46 4.81
N ILE A 54 6.17 5.60 3.96
CA ILE A 54 5.63 5.98 2.66
C ILE A 54 4.52 7.04 2.81
N LEU A 55 3.58 6.83 3.74
CA LEU A 55 2.50 7.78 3.99
C LEU A 55 3.01 9.11 4.56
N ARG A 56 3.99 9.08 5.47
CA ARG A 56 4.66 10.30 5.97
C ARG A 56 5.38 11.06 4.87
N ASP A 57 6.03 10.35 3.95
CA ASP A 57 6.70 10.97 2.80
C ASP A 57 5.68 11.59 1.84
N LEU A 58 4.55 10.93 1.57
CA LEU A 58 3.44 11.50 0.79
C LEU A 58 2.91 12.79 1.43
N GLN A 59 2.68 12.79 2.75
CA GLN A 59 2.27 13.98 3.47
C GLN A 59 3.32 15.11 3.35
N ARG A 60 4.61 14.78 3.49
CA ARG A 60 5.71 15.74 3.40
C ARG A 60 5.79 16.42 2.03
N ILE A 61 5.54 15.68 0.95
CA ILE A 61 5.53 16.24 -0.41
C ILE A 61 4.22 16.96 -0.76
N GLY A 62 3.30 17.09 0.19
CA GLY A 62 2.02 17.79 0.00
C GLY A 62 1.00 16.98 -0.81
N TYR A 63 1.07 15.66 -0.81
CA TYR A 63 0.04 14.83 -1.45
C TYR A 63 -1.27 14.88 -0.65
N THR A 64 -2.36 15.28 -1.31
CA THR A 64 -3.70 15.35 -0.71
C THR A 64 -4.73 14.49 -1.46
N GLY A 65 -4.26 13.60 -2.34
CA GLY A 65 -5.10 12.75 -3.17
C GLY A 65 -5.58 11.47 -2.47
N CYS A 66 -6.22 10.59 -3.24
CA CYS A 66 -6.78 9.35 -2.73
C CYS A 66 -5.72 8.25 -2.50
N VAL A 67 -5.74 7.65 -1.31
CA VAL A 67 -5.08 6.37 -1.04
C VAL A 67 -6.02 5.24 -1.47
N SER A 68 -5.72 4.61 -2.60
CA SER A 68 -6.60 3.63 -3.25
C SER A 68 -6.14 2.20 -2.97
N LEU A 69 -6.89 1.44 -2.18
CA LEU A 69 -6.59 0.03 -1.90
C LEU A 69 -6.70 -0.82 -3.18
N GLU A 70 -5.65 -1.55 -3.53
CA GLU A 70 -5.61 -2.39 -4.74
C GLU A 70 -5.00 -3.78 -4.48
N LEU A 71 -5.82 -4.83 -4.58
CA LEU A 71 -5.46 -6.21 -4.27
C LEU A 71 -5.81 -7.14 -5.44
N TYR A 72 -4.96 -8.13 -5.71
CA TYR A 72 -5.18 -9.17 -6.71
C TYR A 72 -5.08 -10.59 -6.13
N ASN A 73 -5.24 -10.71 -4.81
CA ASN A 73 -5.10 -11.98 -4.11
C ASN A 73 -6.30 -12.89 -4.36
N GLU A 74 -6.07 -14.02 -5.02
CA GLU A 74 -7.11 -14.98 -5.39
C GLU A 74 -7.81 -15.60 -4.18
N ASP A 75 -7.17 -15.64 -3.01
CA ASP A 75 -7.81 -16.10 -1.77
C ASP A 75 -8.82 -15.10 -1.23
N TYR A 76 -8.67 -13.81 -1.54
CA TYR A 76 -9.68 -12.80 -1.21
C TYR A 76 -10.88 -12.89 -2.15
N TRP A 77 -10.68 -13.30 -3.41
CA TRP A 77 -11.79 -13.49 -4.37
C TRP A 77 -12.75 -14.61 -3.99
N LYS A 78 -12.27 -15.58 -3.19
CA LYS A 78 -13.06 -16.69 -2.67
C LYS A 78 -13.94 -16.30 -1.47
N GLN A 79 -13.78 -15.08 -0.95
CA GLN A 79 -14.51 -14.58 0.21
C GLN A 79 -15.68 -13.69 -0.20
N ASP A 80 -16.56 -13.39 0.75
CA ASP A 80 -17.63 -12.42 0.55
C ASP A 80 -17.03 -11.02 0.22
N PRO A 81 -17.44 -10.38 -0.90
CA PRO A 81 -16.87 -9.09 -1.31
C PRO A 81 -17.05 -7.96 -0.28
N MET A 82 -18.13 -7.96 0.50
CA MET A 82 -18.37 -6.95 1.53
C MET A 82 -17.41 -7.15 2.71
N VAL A 83 -17.11 -8.40 3.06
CA VAL A 83 -16.10 -8.72 4.08
C VAL A 83 -14.71 -8.24 3.63
N VAL A 84 -14.34 -8.51 2.38
CA VAL A 84 -13.06 -8.07 1.80
C VAL A 84 -12.95 -6.54 1.81
N ALA A 85 -14.01 -5.84 1.36
CA ALA A 85 -14.04 -4.39 1.33
C ALA A 85 -13.95 -3.75 2.73
N ARG A 86 -14.69 -4.28 3.71
CA ARG A 86 -14.64 -3.80 5.11
C ARG A 86 -13.28 -4.03 5.74
N THR A 87 -12.73 -5.23 5.61
CA THR A 87 -11.39 -5.57 6.13
C THR A 87 -10.33 -4.68 5.51
N GLY A 88 -10.39 -4.50 4.20
CA GLY A 88 -9.50 -3.62 3.46
C GLY A 88 -9.55 -2.17 3.95
N LEU A 89 -10.75 -1.62 4.14
CA LEU A 89 -10.94 -0.26 4.65
C LEU A 89 -10.40 -0.12 6.08
N GLU A 90 -10.76 -1.04 6.97
CA GLU A 90 -10.35 -1.03 8.38
C GLU A 90 -8.83 -1.04 8.52
N LYS A 91 -8.16 -1.95 7.80
CA LYS A 91 -6.70 -2.10 7.81
C LYS A 91 -5.99 -0.91 7.17
N THR A 92 -6.48 -0.42 6.03
CA THR A 92 -5.93 0.78 5.38
C THR A 92 -5.99 1.98 6.32
N LEU A 93 -7.14 2.23 6.95
CA LEU A 93 -7.30 3.33 7.88
C LEU A 93 -6.45 3.16 9.15
N ALA A 94 -6.25 1.92 9.62
CA ALA A 94 -5.37 1.65 10.76
C ALA A 94 -3.93 2.09 10.46
N VAL A 95 -3.39 1.72 9.29
CA VAL A 95 -2.05 2.12 8.86
C VAL A 95 -1.95 3.65 8.69
N ILE A 96 -2.97 4.30 8.10
CA ILE A 96 -3.00 5.76 7.94
C ILE A 96 -2.99 6.47 9.30
N ARG A 97 -3.81 6.01 10.26
CA ARG A 97 -3.83 6.58 11.62
C ARG A 97 -2.49 6.42 12.34
N SER A 98 -1.82 5.29 12.17
CA SER A 98 -0.49 5.08 12.75
C SER A 98 0.60 5.96 12.11
N ALA A 99 0.41 6.39 10.86
CA ALA A 99 1.37 7.23 10.15
C ALA A 99 1.20 8.74 10.44
N CYS A 100 -0.06 9.19 10.58
CA CYS A 100 -0.45 10.61 10.59
C CYS A 100 -1.11 11.06 11.91
N GLY A 101 -0.92 10.30 13.00
CA GLY A 101 -1.37 10.65 14.35
C GLY A 101 -0.51 11.70 15.04
#